data_AF-A0A1W0A372-F1
#
_entry.id   AF-A0A1W0A372-F1
#
_cell.length_a   1.000
_cell.length_b   1.000
_cell.length_c   1.000
_cell.angle_alpha   90.00
_cell.angle_beta   90.00
_cell.angle_gamma   90.00
#
_symmetry.space_group_name_H-M   'P 1'
#
loop_
_entity.id
_entity.type
_entity.pdbx_description
1 polymer ?
#
loop_
_entity_poly.entity_id
_entity_poly.type
_entity_poly.pdbx_seq_one_letter_code
_entity_poly.pdbx_strand_id
1 'polypeptide(L)'
;MNLQRIGVRKAPPTLTIEFLHDQKLYHHEIAMLSYLSTLSDALSILNALKRDHIAYIQTIPSSQMVRLIEKLMPIVSLPTADYNKVSETQLAAVKSKMDNVFLKNIVKPGDDNYVYDKQVSMIKLWMLYYA
;
A
#
# COMPACT_ATOMS: atom_id res chain seq x y z
N MET A 1 -18.02 -12.70 -16.38
CA MET A 1 -17.79 -12.05 -15.07
C MET A 1 -17.57 -10.57 -15.33
N ASN A 2 -18.44 -9.69 -14.81
CA ASN A 2 -18.32 -8.24 -14.98
C ASN A 2 -17.98 -7.59 -13.63
N LEU A 3 -16.80 -6.99 -13.51
CA LEU A 3 -16.37 -6.32 -12.27
C LEU A 3 -17.25 -5.10 -11.98
N GLN A 4 -17.81 -5.04 -10.77
CA GLN A 4 -18.63 -3.90 -10.33
C GLN A 4 -17.88 -3.02 -9.33
N ARG A 5 -17.28 -3.64 -8.31
CA ARG A 5 -16.63 -2.91 -7.22
C ARG A 5 -15.46 -3.69 -6.67
N ILE A 6 -14.49 -2.95 -6.15
CA ILE A 6 -13.39 -3.49 -5.36
C ILE A 6 -13.29 -2.71 -4.06
N GLY A 7 -13.09 -3.42 -2.96
CA GLY A 7 -13.02 -2.87 -1.62
C GLY A 7 -11.90 -3.49 -0.81
N VAL A 8 -11.44 -2.74 0.19
CA VAL A 8 -10.47 -3.21 1.18
C VAL A 8 -11.01 -2.96 2.58
N ARG A 9 -10.87 -3.94 3.46
CA ARG A 9 -11.20 -3.87 4.88
C ARG A 9 -9.91 -4.02 5.68
N LYS A 10 -9.62 -3.11 6.61
CA LYS A 10 -8.37 -3.13 7.40
C LYS A 10 -8.36 -4.16 8.52
N ALA A 11 -9.52 -4.45 9.13
CA ALA A 11 -9.62 -5.35 10.27
C ALA A 11 -10.85 -6.29 10.11
N PRO A 12 -10.65 -7.61 9.89
CA PRO A 12 -9.39 -8.23 9.46
C PRO A 12 -8.98 -7.75 8.06
N PRO A 13 -7.69 -7.76 7.69
CA PRO A 13 -7.22 -7.31 6.39
C PRO A 13 -7.81 -8.20 5.29
N THR A 14 -8.71 -7.65 4.47
CA THR A 14 -9.45 -8.38 3.43
C THR A 14 -9.57 -7.55 2.17
N LEU A 15 -9.36 -8.19 1.03
CA LEU A 15 -9.69 -7.65 -0.29
C LEU A 15 -11.00 -8.27 -0.77
N THR A 16 -11.97 -7.44 -1.12
CA THR A 16 -13.28 -7.89 -1.62
C THR A 16 -13.44 -7.47 -3.07
N ILE A 17 -13.72 -8.44 -3.95
CA ILE A 17 -13.99 -8.23 -5.37
C ILE A 17 -15.46 -8.57 -5.62
N GLU A 18 -16.22 -7.58 -6.06
CA GLU A 18 -17.63 -7.71 -6.36
C GLU A 18 -17.83 -7.73 -7.87
N PHE A 19 -18.55 -8.74 -8.35
CA PHE A 19 -18.77 -8.94 -9.78
C PHE A 19 -20.16 -9.49 -10.06
N LEU A 20 -20.64 -9.22 -11.27
CA LEU A 20 -21.89 -9.73 -11.79
C LEU A 20 -21.65 -10.96 -12.68
N HIS A 21 -22.43 -12.01 -12.42
CA HIS A 21 -22.47 -13.23 -13.21
C HIS A 21 -23.92 -13.71 -13.28
N ASP A 22 -24.43 -13.98 -14.48
CA ASP A 22 -25.80 -14.45 -14.72
C ASP A 22 -26.88 -13.61 -14.00
N GLN A 23 -26.75 -12.28 -14.10
CA GLN A 23 -27.64 -11.29 -13.48
C GLN A 23 -27.67 -11.32 -11.94
N LYS A 24 -26.76 -12.07 -11.31
CA LYS A 24 -26.59 -12.11 -9.85
C LYS A 24 -25.26 -11.48 -9.45
N LEU A 25 -25.27 -10.81 -8.30
CA LEU A 25 -24.11 -10.19 -7.70
C LEU A 25 -23.38 -11.21 -6.81
N TYR A 26 -22.07 -11.31 -6.99
CA TYR A 26 -21.20 -12.21 -6.23
C TYR A 26 -20.04 -11.44 -5.61
N HIS A 27 -19.58 -11.92 -4.46
CA HIS A 27 -18.39 -11.42 -3.78
C HIS A 27 -17.34 -12.52 -3.69
N HIS A 28 -16.10 -12.18 -4.04
CA HIS A 28 -14.92 -12.98 -3.74
C HIS A 28 -14.09 -12.25 -2.70
N GLU A 29 -13.96 -12.83 -1.51
CA GLU A 29 -13.15 -12.28 -0.42
C GLU A 29 -11.81 -13.01 -0.32
N ILE A 30 -10.73 -12.24 -0.25
CA ILE A 30 -9.37 -12.74 -0.09
C ILE A 30 -8.84 -12.23 1.25
N ALA A 31 -8.54 -13.16 2.17
CA ALA A 31 -7.86 -12.84 3.41
C ALA A 31 -6.41 -12.46 3.12
N MET A 32 -6.03 -11.23 3.49
CA MET A 32 -4.74 -10.66 3.09
C MET A 32 -3.63 -10.94 4.11
N LEU A 33 -3.97 -11.45 5.30
CA LEU A 33 -3.02 -11.63 6.39
C LEU A 33 -1.82 -12.52 6.02
N SER A 34 -2.04 -13.63 5.33
CA SER A 34 -0.98 -14.56 4.90
C SER A 34 -0.01 -13.94 3.90
N TYR A 35 -0.49 -13.04 3.05
CA TYR A 35 0.34 -12.32 2.08
C TYR A 35 1.12 -11.19 2.77
N LEU A 36 0.45 -10.41 3.63
CA LEU A 36 1.03 -9.28 4.33
C LEU A 36 2.07 -9.68 5.39
N SER A 37 1.96 -10.88 5.98
CA SER A 37 2.94 -11.38 6.94
C SER A 37 4.21 -11.93 6.29
N THR A 38 4.11 -12.39 5.04
CA THR A 38 5.20 -13.10 4.35
C THR A 38 5.97 -12.22 3.38
N LEU A 39 5.30 -11.22 2.79
CA LEU A 39 5.85 -10.38 1.72
C LEU A 39 5.86 -8.92 2.15
N SER A 40 6.93 -8.20 1.78
CA SER A 40 7.17 -6.84 2.26
C SER A 40 6.87 -5.73 1.26
N ASP A 41 6.61 -6.07 -0.01
CA ASP A 41 6.36 -5.11 -1.09
C ASP A 41 5.06 -5.42 -1.85
N ALA A 42 4.38 -4.36 -2.30
CA ALA A 42 3.06 -4.45 -2.91
C ALA A 42 3.06 -5.21 -4.26
N LEU A 43 4.18 -5.17 -5.00
CA LEU A 43 4.29 -5.86 -6.29
C LEU A 43 4.44 -7.37 -6.10
N SER A 44 5.24 -7.82 -5.15
CA SER A 44 5.37 -9.24 -4.78
C SER A 44 4.04 -9.79 -4.28
N ILE A 45 3.32 -9.02 -3.46
CA ILE A 45 1.97 -9.39 -3.00
C ILE A 45 1.03 -9.49 -4.20
N LEU A 46 1.02 -8.52 -5.12
CA LEU A 46 0.19 -8.57 -6.33
C LEU A 46 0.51 -9.80 -7.18
N ASN A 47 1.78 -10.14 -7.35
CA ASN A 47 2.18 -11.31 -8.11
C ASN A 47 1.72 -12.61 -7.45
N ALA A 48 1.78 -12.71 -6.11
CA ALA A 48 1.22 -13.83 -5.37
C ALA A 48 -0.30 -13.93 -5.55
N LEU A 49 -1.01 -12.81 -5.38
CA LEU A 49 -2.44 -12.74 -5.59
C LEU A 49 -2.85 -13.14 -7.01
N LYS A 50 -2.10 -12.71 -8.03
CA LYS A 50 -2.34 -13.10 -9.43
C LYS A 50 -2.15 -14.59 -9.65
N ARG A 51 -1.21 -15.26 -8.97
CA ARG A 51 -1.05 -16.71 -9.07
C ARG A 51 -2.22 -17.45 -8.45
N ASP A 52 -2.63 -17.01 -7.26
CA ASP A 52 -3.62 -17.74 -6.46
C ASP A 52 -5.07 -17.44 -6.87
N HIS A 53 -5.35 -16.23 -7.38
CA HIS A 53 -6.71 -15.72 -7.64
C HIS A 53 -6.85 -15.11 -9.05
N ILE A 54 -6.14 -15.67 -10.05
CA ILE A 54 -6.05 -15.09 -11.41
C ILE A 54 -7.40 -14.74 -12.03
N ALA A 55 -8.40 -15.61 -11.87
CA ALA A 55 -9.71 -15.48 -12.48
C ALA A 55 -10.41 -14.16 -12.12
N TYR A 56 -10.22 -13.70 -10.87
CA TYR A 56 -10.83 -12.48 -10.34
C TYR A 56 -9.95 -11.25 -10.56
N ILE A 57 -8.63 -11.42 -10.51
CA ILE A 57 -7.68 -10.29 -10.46
C ILE A 57 -7.24 -9.81 -11.84
N GLN A 58 -7.22 -10.67 -12.85
CA GLN A 58 -6.75 -10.32 -14.20
C GLN A 58 -7.52 -9.16 -14.85
N THR A 59 -8.77 -8.94 -14.44
CA THR A 59 -9.63 -7.87 -14.96
C THR A 59 -9.32 -6.50 -14.36
N ILE A 60 -8.51 -6.45 -13.30
CA ILE A 60 -8.23 -5.23 -12.54
C ILE A 60 -6.85 -4.69 -12.96
N PRO A 61 -6.72 -3.39 -13.28
CA PRO A 61 -5.43 -2.77 -13.55
C PRO A 61 -4.43 -2.98 -12.41
N SER A 62 -3.20 -3.36 -12.76
CA SER A 62 -2.17 -3.67 -11.76
C SER A 62 -1.85 -2.48 -10.84
N SER A 63 -1.87 -1.26 -11.39
CA SER A 63 -1.67 -0.02 -10.62
C SER A 63 -2.75 0.21 -9.57
N GLN A 64 -4.01 -0.12 -9.88
CA GLN A 64 -5.11 -0.02 -8.92
C GLN A 64 -4.96 -1.05 -7.81
N MET A 65 -4.59 -2.29 -8.14
CA MET A 65 -4.34 -3.33 -7.16
C MET A 65 -3.20 -2.98 -6.21
N VAL A 66 -2.08 -2.47 -6.74
CA VAL A 66 -0.94 -2.00 -5.92
C VAL A 66 -1.41 -0.96 -4.91
N ARG A 67 -2.16 0.06 -5.34
CA ARG A 67 -2.70 1.10 -4.44
C ARG A 67 -3.61 0.55 -3.34
N LEU A 68 -4.39 -0.50 -3.63
CA LEU A 68 -5.28 -1.12 -2.66
C LEU A 68 -4.51 -1.99 -1.67
N ILE A 69 -3.50 -2.72 -2.14
CA ILE A 69 -2.58 -3.49 -1.29
C ILE A 69 -1.82 -2.55 -0.35
N GLU A 70 -1.28 -1.44 -0.85
CA GLU A 70 -0.60 -0.42 -0.04
C GLU A 70 -1.49 0.16 1.06
N LYS A 71 -2.80 0.31 0.81
CA LYS A 71 -3.77 0.75 1.84
C LYS A 71 -3.99 -0.27 2.95
N LEU A 72 -3.77 -1.54 2.67
CA LEU A 72 -3.87 -2.65 3.63
C LEU A 72 -2.56 -2.95 4.34
N MET A 73 -1.44 -2.63 3.70
CA MET A 73 -0.14 -2.69 4.35
C MET A 73 -0.16 -1.73 5.55
N PRO A 74 0.42 -2.15 6.69
CA PRO A 74 0.61 -1.22 7.79
C PRO A 74 1.38 -0.03 7.24
N ILE A 75 0.86 1.18 7.45
CA ILE A 75 1.62 2.40 7.20
C ILE A 75 2.95 2.16 7.88
N VAL A 76 4.06 2.20 7.13
CA VAL A 76 5.38 2.26 7.74
C VAL A 76 5.43 3.61 8.43
N SER A 77 4.81 3.70 9.60
CA SER A 77 4.91 4.86 10.44
C SER A 77 6.40 4.97 10.73
N LEU A 78 6.93 6.15 10.42
CA LEU A 78 8.16 6.58 11.06
C LEU A 78 7.97 6.30 12.55
N PRO A 79 8.94 5.66 13.23
CA PRO A 79 8.81 5.36 14.63
C PRO A 79 8.38 6.63 15.36
N THR A 80 7.16 6.64 15.91
CA THR A 80 6.69 7.70 16.80
C THR A 80 7.39 7.50 18.13
N ALA A 81 8.69 7.73 18.15
CA ALA A 81 9.48 7.73 19.36
C ALA A 81 9.33 9.10 20.01
N ASP A 82 9.17 9.12 21.34
CA ASP A 82 9.45 10.33 22.11
C ASP A 82 10.96 10.59 21.99
N TYR A 83 11.35 11.45 21.05
CA TYR A 83 12.75 11.75 20.72
C TYR A 83 13.53 12.32 21.91
N ASN A 84 12.84 12.67 23.00
CA ASN A 84 13.45 13.13 24.24
C ASN A 84 13.78 11.99 25.23
N LYS A 85 13.38 10.74 24.94
CA LYS A 85 13.55 9.57 25.84
C LYS A 85 14.14 8.32 25.20
N VAL A 86 14.62 8.40 23.96
CA VAL A 86 15.23 7.26 23.26
C VAL A 86 16.70 7.09 23.62
N SER A 87 17.11 5.84 23.87
CA SER A 87 18.53 5.51 23.97
C SER A 87 19.24 5.69 22.63
N GLU A 88 20.56 5.88 22.63
CA GLU A 88 21.35 6.00 21.39
C GLU A 88 21.15 4.81 20.43
N THR A 89 20.99 3.61 20.99
CA THR A 89 20.72 2.39 20.24
C THR A 89 19.36 2.41 19.55
N GLN A 90 18.33 2.94 20.20
CA GLN A 90 17.00 3.11 19.60
C GLN A 90 17.02 4.21 18.55
N LEU A 91 17.72 5.32 18.81
CA LEU A 91 17.86 6.41 17.86
C LEU A 91 18.54 5.95 16.55
N ALA A 92 19.57 5.11 16.65
CA ALA A 92 20.25 4.52 15.49
C ALA A 92 19.31 3.62 14.67
N ALA A 93 18.48 2.79 15.33
CA ALA A 93 17.52 1.93 14.66
C ALA A 93 16.41 2.74 13.96
N VAL A 94 15.89 3.78 14.62
CA VAL A 94 14.90 4.69 14.05
C VAL A 94 15.50 5.40 12.83
N LYS A 95 16.70 5.96 12.96
CA LYS A 95 17.41 6.64 11.87
C LYS A 95 17.66 5.71 10.68
N SER A 96 18.14 4.49 10.92
CA SER A 96 18.33 3.49 9.87
C SER A 96 17.03 3.16 9.14
N LYS A 97 15.91 3.07 9.88
CA LYS A 97 14.59 2.86 9.27
C LYS A 97 14.14 4.08 8.44
N MET A 98 14.39 5.31 8.92
CA MET A 98 14.11 6.53 8.17
C MET A 98 14.95 6.61 6.88
N ASP A 99 16.24 6.32 6.98
CA ASP A 99 17.16 6.32 5.83
C ASP A 99 16.72 5.31 4.77
N ASN A 100 16.31 4.10 5.18
CA ASN A 100 15.77 3.09 4.27
C ASN A 100 14.49 3.55 3.56
N VAL A 101 13.56 4.18 4.28
CA VAL A 101 12.32 4.71 3.68
C VAL A 101 12.63 5.87 2.74
N PHE A 102 13.55 6.75 3.11
CA PHE A 102 13.99 7.87 2.27
C PHE A 102 14.63 7.38 0.97
N LEU A 103 15.61 6.47 1.07
CA LEU A 103 16.33 5.93 -0.09
C LEU A 103 15.42 5.18 -1.05
N LYS A 104 14.37 4.51 -0.57
CA LYS A 104 13.38 3.84 -1.43
C LYS A 104 12.45 4.81 -2.17
N ASN A 105 12.22 6.00 -1.61
CA ASN A 105 11.28 6.99 -2.16
C ASN A 105 11.97 8.19 -2.81
N ILE A 106 13.30 8.21 -2.85
CA ILE A 106 14.04 9.27 -3.53
C ILE A 106 13.80 9.16 -5.03
N VAL A 107 13.32 10.25 -5.63
CA VAL A 107 13.12 10.35 -7.09
C VAL A 107 14.30 11.16 -7.64
N LYS A 108 15.04 10.61 -8.59
CA LYS A 108 16.25 11.22 -9.14
C LYS A 108 15.99 11.80 -10.53
N PRO A 109 16.80 12.79 -10.97
CA PRO A 109 16.77 13.25 -12.35
C PRO A 109 16.95 12.05 -13.31
N GLY A 110 15.91 11.75 -14.08
CA GLY A 110 15.86 10.61 -15.00
C GLY A 110 14.79 9.56 -14.69
N ASP A 111 14.19 9.57 -13.49
CA ASP A 111 13.02 8.73 -13.19
C ASP A 111 11.74 9.33 -13.79
N ASP A 112 10.80 8.49 -14.24
CA ASP A 112 9.57 8.91 -14.94
C ASP A 112 8.70 9.93 -14.17
N ASN A 113 8.81 9.95 -12.83
CA ASN A 113 8.05 10.85 -11.96
C ASN A 113 8.89 12.03 -11.42
N TYR A 114 10.10 12.23 -11.92
CA TYR A 114 10.95 13.34 -11.50
C TYR A 114 10.46 14.66 -12.08
N VAL A 115 10.13 15.60 -11.20
CA VAL A 115 9.64 16.94 -11.58
C VAL A 115 10.59 17.98 -10.98
N TYR A 116 11.20 18.79 -11.85
CA TYR A 116 11.93 19.98 -11.42
C TYR A 116 10.98 20.98 -10.77
N ASP A 117 11.43 21.60 -9.69
CA ASP A 117 10.67 22.59 -8.92
C ASP A 117 9.27 22.09 -8.51
N LYS A 118 9.23 20.94 -7.82
CA LYS A 118 7.98 20.39 -7.28
C LYS A 118 7.42 21.32 -6.19
N GLN A 119 6.53 22.22 -6.58
CA GLN A 119 5.84 23.13 -5.67
C GLN A 119 4.70 22.40 -4.95
N VAL A 120 4.75 22.39 -3.61
CA VAL A 120 3.68 21.82 -2.78
C VAL A 120 3.07 22.94 -1.94
N SER A 121 1.81 23.26 -2.21
CA SER A 121 1.06 24.24 -1.42
C SER A 121 0.90 23.73 0.01
N MET A 122 1.29 24.56 0.99
CA MET A 122 1.30 24.22 2.42
C MET A 122 -0.07 23.72 2.93
N ILE A 123 -1.18 24.22 2.39
CA ILE A 123 -2.55 23.82 2.76
C ILE A 123 -2.87 22.35 2.39
N LYS A 124 -2.24 21.81 1.34
CA LYS A 124 -2.48 20.43 0.84
C LYS A 124 -1.75 19.37 1.68
N LEU A 125 -0.66 19.75 2.35
CA LEU A 125 0.10 18.89 3.28
C LEU A 125 -0.66 18.61 4.58
N TRP A 126 -1.44 19.58 5.07
CA TRP A 126 -2.20 19.44 6.31
C TRP A 126 -3.40 18.49 6.19
N MET A 127 -4.07 18.45 5.03
CA MET A 127 -5.23 17.57 4.81
C MET A 127 -4.86 16.08 4.69
N LEU A 128 -3.63 15.76 4.30
CA LEU A 128 -3.16 14.37 4.17
C LEU A 128 -2.72 13.75 5.51
N TYR A 129 -2.52 14.57 6.55
CA TYR A 129 -2.01 14.13 7.86
C TYR A 129 -3.10 14.04 8.95
N TYR A 130 -4.30 14.56 8.69
CA TYR A 130 -5.42 14.60 9.65
C TYR A 130 -6.75 14.06 9.08
N ALA A 131 -6.71 13.23 8.02
CA ALA A 131 -7.88 12.55 7.45
C ALA A 131 -7.85 11.04 7.72
#